data_AF-A0A660LUV2-F1
#
_entry.id   AF-A0A660LUV2-F1
#
_cell.length_a   1.000
_cell.length_b   1.000
_cell.length_c   1.000
_cell.angle_alpha   90.00
_cell.angle_beta   90.00
_cell.angle_gamma   90.00
#
_symmetry.space_group_name_H-M   'P 1'
#
loop_
_entity.id
_entity.type
_entity.pdbx_description
1 polymer ?
#
loop_
_entity_poly.entity_id
_entity_poly.type
_entity_poly.pdbx_seq_one_letter_code
_entity_poly.pdbx_strand_id
1 'polypeptide(L)'
;MGNNIYVAYALWLLTGWLGAHRIYLGKFITGFLMMGLFFVGYSTFYFIIGIPFLIIWGIWWLIDAFLVGAYVEKNLQKVELKERLKLKDKEDDLKRLYELFESGAISKAEFEARKEILFR
;
A
#
# COMPACT_ATOMS: atom_id res chain seq x y z
N MET A 1 -3.12 -4.63 -6.69
CA MET A 1 -1.82 -5.18 -7.11
C MET A 1 -1.00 -5.38 -5.85
N GLY A 2 -0.68 -6.63 -5.51
CA GLY A 2 0.14 -6.92 -4.33
C GLY A 2 1.56 -6.42 -4.57
N ASN A 3 2.13 -5.72 -3.60
CA ASN A 3 3.49 -5.21 -3.71
C ASN A 3 4.44 -6.41 -3.74
N ASN A 4 5.08 -6.65 -4.90
CA ASN A 4 6.09 -7.69 -5.04
C ASN A 4 7.43 -7.22 -4.44
N ILE A 5 8.01 -8.04 -3.56
CA ILE A 5 9.27 -7.75 -2.86
C ILE A 5 10.46 -7.57 -3.81
N TYR A 6 10.58 -8.42 -4.84
CA TYR A 6 11.66 -8.35 -5.81
C TYR A 6 11.58 -7.10 -6.66
N VAL A 7 10.38 -6.70 -7.06
CA VAL A 7 10.16 -5.44 -7.78
C VAL A 7 10.51 -4.25 -6.90
N ALA A 8 10.14 -4.28 -5.61
CA ALA A 8 10.47 -3.20 -4.68
C ALA A 8 11.99 -3.03 -4.50
N TYR A 9 12.74 -4.13 -4.37
CA TYR A 9 14.21 -4.09 -4.28
C TYR A 9 14.88 -3.73 -5.61
N ALA A 10 14.34 -4.19 -6.75
CA ALA A 10 14.83 -3.78 -8.07
C ALA A 10 14.68 -2.27 -8.28
N LEU A 11 13.53 -1.70 -7.89
CA LEU A 11 13.30 -0.27 -7.93
C LEU A 11 14.22 0.49 -6.98
N TRP A 12 14.54 -0.06 -5.81
CA TRP A 12 15.47 0.55 -4.85
C TRP A 12 16.91 0.58 -5.39
N LEU A 13 17.33 -0.49 -6.09
CA LEU A 13 18.69 -0.57 -6.63
C LEU A 13 18.86 0.29 -7.90
N LEU A 14 17.94 0.20 -8.86
CA LEU A 14 18.08 0.84 -10.18
C LEU A 14 17.64 2.30 -10.16
N THR A 15 16.54 2.58 -9.46
CA THR A 15 15.84 3.88 -9.47
C THR A 15 15.65 4.44 -8.06
N GLY A 16 16.33 3.87 -7.05
CA GLY A 16 16.10 4.26 -5.66
C GLY A 16 16.59 5.66 -5.36
N TRP A 17 17.48 6.19 -6.19
CA TRP A 17 17.90 7.59 -6.11
C TRP A 17 16.83 8.60 -6.46
N LEU A 18 15.82 8.18 -7.21
CA LEU A 18 14.59 8.95 -7.45
C LEU A 18 13.48 8.63 -6.45
N GLY A 19 13.71 7.77 -5.45
CA GLY A 19 12.67 7.35 -4.50
C GLY A 19 11.56 6.49 -5.11
N ALA A 20 11.79 5.88 -6.28
CA ALA A 20 10.78 5.10 -7.00
C ALA A 20 10.24 3.89 -6.20
N HIS A 21 11.10 3.22 -5.43
CA HIS A 21 10.70 2.15 -4.52
C HIS A 21 9.69 2.62 -3.47
N ARG A 22 9.85 3.84 -2.94
CA ARG A 22 8.89 4.43 -1.99
C ARG A 22 7.55 4.72 -2.66
N ILE A 23 7.56 5.26 -3.87
CA ILE A 23 6.35 5.54 -4.66
C ILE A 23 5.59 4.25 -4.96
N TYR A 24 6.29 3.22 -5.43
CA TYR A 24 5.72 1.89 -5.68
C TYR A 24 5.07 1.28 -4.43
N LEU A 25 5.69 1.48 -3.26
CA LEU A 25 5.17 1.02 -1.97
C LEU A 25 4.05 1.92 -1.38
N GLY A 26 3.56 2.90 -2.14
CA GLY A 26 2.48 3.82 -1.75
C GLY A 26 2.92 5.00 -0.87
N LYS A 27 4.23 5.23 -0.73
CA LYS A 27 4.81 6.30 0.10
C LYS A 27 5.18 7.54 -0.73
N PHE A 28 4.21 8.05 -1.48
CA PHE A 28 4.37 9.15 -2.45
C PHE A 28 5.10 10.37 -1.88
N ILE A 29 4.61 10.95 -0.78
CA ILE A 29 5.20 12.15 -0.17
C ILE A 29 6.69 11.97 0.07
N THR A 30 7.06 10.86 0.73
CA THR A 30 8.47 10.61 1.05
C THR A 30 9.31 10.22 -0.15
N GLY A 31 8.72 9.60 -1.19
CA GLY A 31 9.41 9.33 -2.45
C GLY A 31 9.74 10.62 -3.19
N PHE A 32 8.78 11.54 -3.30
CA PHE A 32 9.01 12.85 -3.90
C PHE A 32 9.97 13.72 -3.08
N LEU A 33 9.93 13.66 -1.75
CA LEU A 33 10.91 14.34 -0.90
C LEU A 33 12.33 13.81 -1.14
N MET A 34 12.51 12.50 -1.26
CA MET A 34 13.80 11.90 -1.55
C MET A 34 14.33 12.35 -2.92
N MET A 35 13.46 12.35 -3.94
CA MET A 35 13.78 12.85 -5.28
C MET A 35 14.17 14.34 -5.26
N GLY A 36 13.39 15.18 -4.57
CA GLY A 36 13.68 16.61 -4.42
C GLY A 36 15.00 16.84 -3.69
N LEU A 37 15.27 16.08 -2.62
CA LEU A 37 16.52 16.17 -1.87
C LEU A 37 17.73 15.82 -2.73
N PHE A 38 17.62 14.79 -3.58
CA PHE A 38 18.66 14.45 -4.55
C PHE A 38 18.90 15.60 -5.55
N PHE A 39 17.85 16.12 -6.18
CA PHE A 39 18.00 17.19 -7.17
C PHE A 39 18.53 18.49 -6.57
N VAL A 40 18.08 18.87 -5.37
CA VAL A 40 18.59 20.05 -4.65
C VAL A 40 20.06 19.86 -4.29
N GLY A 41 20.41 18.71 -3.70
CA GLY A 41 21.78 18.39 -3.32
C GLY A 41 22.72 18.34 -4.53
N TYR A 42 22.28 17.73 -5.63
CA TYR A 42 23.07 17.64 -6.85
C TYR A 42 23.24 19.01 -7.53
N SER A 43 22.17 19.80 -7.65
CA SER A 43 22.21 21.13 -8.30
C SER A 43 23.06 22.14 -7.54
N THR A 44 23.15 22.01 -6.21
CA THR A 44 23.96 22.89 -5.34
C THR A 44 25.33 22.30 -4.98
N PHE A 45 25.68 21.13 -5.54
CA PHE A 45 26.92 20.42 -5.24
C PHE A 45 28.17 21.25 -5.59
N TYR A 46 28.14 21.96 -6.72
CA TYR A 46 29.27 22.79 -7.17
C TYR A 46 29.64 23.90 -6.17
N PHE A 47 28.66 24.38 -5.40
CA PHE A 47 28.87 25.38 -4.36
C PHE A 47 29.25 24.78 -3.00
N ILE A 48 29.51 23.47 -2.91
CA ILE A 48 29.78 22.70 -1.68
C ILE A 48 28.55 22.61 -0.74
N ILE A 49 27.60 23.53 -0.85
CA ILE A 49 26.32 23.56 -0.11
C ILE A 49 25.48 22.30 -0.34
N GLY A 50 25.61 21.65 -1.51
CA GLY A 50 24.88 20.43 -1.83
C GLY A 50 25.32 19.17 -1.07
N ILE A 51 26.54 19.17 -0.51
CA ILE A 51 27.14 17.98 0.12
C ILE A 51 26.31 17.47 1.31
N PRO A 52 25.90 18.29 2.30
CA PRO A 52 25.04 17.85 3.39
C PRO A 52 23.73 17.21 2.91
N PHE A 53 23.08 17.76 1.88
CA PHE A 53 21.84 17.21 1.33
C PHE A 53 22.06 15.82 0.72
N LEU A 54 23.14 15.63 -0.04
CA LEU A 54 23.50 14.33 -0.62
C LEU A 54 23.90 13.30 0.45
N ILE A 55 24.55 13.71 1.54
CA ILE A 55 24.85 12.83 2.68
C ILE A 55 23.56 12.35 3.34
N ILE A 56 22.65 13.28 3.65
CA ILE A 56 21.35 12.93 4.24
C ILE A 56 20.57 12.00 3.31
N TRP A 57 20.53 12.32 2.02
CA TRP A 57 19.88 11.49 0.99
C TRP A 57 20.53 10.09 0.91
N GLY A 58 21.85 10.00 0.93
CA GLY A 58 22.59 8.74 0.85
C GLY A 58 22.37 7.84 2.07
N ILE A 59 22.40 8.41 3.28
CA ILE A 59 22.05 7.69 4.52
C ILE A 59 20.60 7.19 4.43
N TRP A 60 19.68 8.03 3.99
CA TRP A 60 18.28 7.66 3.83
C TRP A 60 18.11 6.51 2.81
N TRP A 61 18.78 6.57 1.68
CA TRP A 61 18.79 5.50 0.67
C TRP A 61 19.33 4.17 1.22
N LEU A 62 20.38 4.21 2.05
CA LEU A 62 20.92 3.03 2.71
C LEU A 62 19.96 2.45 3.77
N ILE A 63 19.32 3.30 4.57
CA ILE A 63 18.30 2.88 5.54
C ILE A 63 17.13 2.19 4.81
N ASP A 64 16.78 2.66 3.62
CA ASP A 64 15.72 2.06 2.82
C ASP A 64 16.00 0.61 2.41
N ALA A 65 17.26 0.16 2.35
CA ALA A 65 17.60 -1.25 2.14
C ALA A 65 16.92 -2.17 3.18
N PHE A 66 16.79 -1.69 4.42
CA PHE A 66 16.13 -2.39 5.51
C PHE A 66 14.62 -2.13 5.55
N LEU A 67 14.18 -0.92 5.19
CA LEU A 67 12.77 -0.53 5.29
C LEU A 67 11.90 -1.07 4.16
N VAL A 68 12.45 -1.34 2.97
CA VAL A 68 11.70 -1.85 1.82
C VAL A 68 10.95 -3.13 2.16
N GLY A 69 11.62 -4.13 2.77
CA GLY A 69 10.99 -5.38 3.19
C GLY A 69 9.84 -5.15 4.18
N ALA A 70 10.06 -4.33 5.21
CA ALA A 70 9.04 -3.99 6.20
C ALA A 70 7.81 -3.31 5.58
N TYR A 71 8.00 -2.47 4.55
CA TYR A 71 6.90 -1.82 3.84
C TYR A 71 6.13 -2.77 2.93
N VAL A 72 6.80 -3.72 2.30
CA VAL A 72 6.12 -4.78 1.52
C VAL A 72 5.22 -5.58 2.44
N GLU A 73 5.75 -6.07 3.55
CA GLU A 73 5.00 -6.89 4.50
C GLU A 73 3.80 -6.14 5.10
N LYS A 74 4.01 -4.89 5.54
CA LYS A 74 2.91 -4.04 6.04
C LYS A 74 1.81 -3.85 4.99
N ASN A 75 2.16 -3.77 3.72
CA ASN A 75 1.18 -3.61 2.66
C ASN A 75 0.43 -4.92 2.37
N LEU A 76 1.09 -6.08 2.44
CA LEU A 76 0.44 -7.39 2.37
C LEU A 76 -0.55 -7.58 3.53
N GLN A 77 -0.14 -7.29 4.77
CA GLN A 77 -1.02 -7.36 5.95
C GLN A 77 -2.25 -6.47 5.83
N LYS A 78 -2.12 -5.27 5.23
CA LYS A 78 -3.26 -4.39 4.95
C LYS A 78 -4.24 -4.98 3.93
N VAL A 79 -3.73 -5.66 2.91
CA VAL A 79 -4.57 -6.32 1.91
C VAL A 79 -5.35 -7.46 2.57
N GLU A 80 -4.66 -8.33 3.31
CA GLU A 80 -5.31 -9.43 4.05
C GLU A 80 -6.35 -8.91 5.05
N LEU A 81 -6.01 -7.85 5.80
CA LEU A 81 -6.96 -7.24 6.74
C LEU A 81 -8.19 -6.70 6.03
N LYS A 82 -8.01 -6.03 4.88
CA LYS A 82 -9.12 -5.50 4.08
C LYS A 82 -10.01 -6.63 3.55
N GLU A 83 -9.44 -7.75 3.14
CA GLU A 83 -10.18 -8.94 2.73
C GLU A 83 -10.95 -9.56 3.90
N ARG A 84 -10.31 -9.73 5.06
CA ARG A 84 -10.97 -10.20 6.29
C ARG A 84 -12.13 -9.31 6.70
N LEU A 85 -11.96 -7.99 6.64
CA LEU A 85 -13.04 -7.03 6.94
C LEU A 85 -14.19 -7.15 5.94
N LYS A 86 -13.90 -7.22 4.63
CA LYS A 86 -14.94 -7.45 3.60
C LYS A 86 -15.72 -8.75 3.82
N LEU A 87 -15.04 -9.83 4.21
CA LEU A 87 -15.69 -11.11 4.49
C LEU A 87 -16.59 -11.02 5.72
N LYS A 88 -16.13 -10.32 6.77
CA LYS A 88 -16.93 -10.06 7.97
C LYS A 88 -18.18 -9.24 7.66
N ASP A 89 -18.05 -8.19 6.85
CA ASP A 89 -19.19 -7.37 6.41
C ASP A 89 -20.21 -8.22 5.63
N LYS A 90 -19.74 -9.08 4.71
CA LYS A 90 -20.62 -10.03 3.99
C LYS A 90 -21.30 -11.03 4.93
N GLU A 91 -20.61 -11.51 5.98
CA GLU A 91 -21.20 -12.40 6.98
C GLU A 91 -22.31 -11.72 7.77
N ASP A 92 -22.10 -10.47 8.19
CA ASP A 92 -23.08 -9.69 8.93
C ASP A 92 -24.30 -9.33 8.06
N ASP A 93 -24.09 -9.01 6.78
CA ASP A 93 -25.18 -8.78 5.82
C ASP A 93 -25.99 -10.07 5.55
N LEU A 94 -25.33 -11.22 5.49
CA LEU A 94 -26.02 -12.51 5.34
C LEU A 94 -26.90 -12.84 6.56
N LYS A 95 -26.41 -12.56 7.78
CA LYS A 95 -27.20 -12.74 9.02
C LYS A 95 -28.46 -11.89 9.00
N ARG A 96 -28.34 -10.61 8.61
CA ARG A 96 -29.51 -9.71 8.47
C ARG A 96 -30.51 -10.20 7.43
N LEU A 97 -30.06 -10.72 6.29
CA LEU A 97 -30.94 -11.30 5.29
C LEU A 97 -31.69 -12.54 5.82
N TYR A 98 -31.01 -13.36 6.62
CA TYR A 98 -31.62 -14.52 7.26
C TYR A 98 -32.68 -14.13 8.28
N GLU A 99 -32.41 -13.12 9.12
CA GLU A 99 -33.40 -12.58 10.10
C GLU A 99 -34.66 -12.02 9.42
N LEU A 100 -34.49 -11.32 8.29
CA LEU A 100 -35.62 -10.83 7.49
C LEU A 100 -36.46 -11.96 6.89
N PHE A 101 -35.82 -13.07 6.50
CA PHE A 101 -36.52 -14.24 6.00
C PHE A 101 -37.27 -14.96 7.12
N GLU A 102 -36.64 -15.14 8.28
CA GLU A 102 -37.24 -15.80 9.46
C GLU A 102 -38.43 -15.01 10.02
N SER A 103 -38.34 -13.68 10.03
CA SER A 103 -39.44 -12.78 10.43
C SER A 103 -40.58 -12.70 9.41
N GLY A 104 -40.45 -13.36 8.26
CA GLY A 104 -41.44 -13.34 7.18
C GLY A 104 -41.51 -12.02 6.40
N ALA A 105 -40.57 -11.11 6.62
CA ALA A 105 -40.51 -9.82 5.94
C ALA A 105 -40.12 -9.94 4.46
N ILE A 106 -39.39 -11.01 4.08
CA ILE A 106 -39.03 -11.34 2.69
C ILE A 106 -39.35 -12.79 2.35
N SER A 107 -39.63 -13.05 1.07
CA SER A 107 -39.89 -14.41 0.57
C SER A 107 -38.59 -15.22 0.36
N LYS A 108 -38.68 -16.55 0.32
CA LYS A 108 -37.51 -17.43 0.04
C LYS A 108 -36.83 -17.11 -1.29
N ALA A 109 -37.61 -16.82 -2.33
CA ALA A 109 -37.08 -16.46 -3.64
C ALA A 109 -36.28 -15.16 -3.60
N GLU A 110 -36.76 -14.18 -2.83
CA GLU A 110 -36.09 -12.91 -2.63
C GLU A 110 -34.82 -13.03 -1.79
N PHE A 111 -34.83 -13.88 -0.75
CA PHE A 111 -33.65 -14.21 0.04
C PHE A 111 -32.53 -14.81 -0.81
N GLU A 112 -32.82 -15.84 -1.61
CA GLU A 112 -31.80 -16.47 -2.47
C GLU A 112 -31.24 -15.50 -3.52
N ALA A 113 -32.09 -14.66 -4.12
CA ALA A 113 -31.64 -13.63 -5.06
C ALA A 113 -30.69 -12.62 -4.40
N ARG A 114 -31.02 -12.11 -3.21
CA ARG A 114 -30.18 -11.14 -2.49
C ARG A 114 -28.87 -11.77 -1.99
N LYS A 115 -28.92 -13.03 -1.54
CA LYS A 115 -27.73 -13.80 -1.16
C LYS A 115 -26.80 -14.01 -2.35
N GLU A 116 -27.33 -14.38 -3.52
CA GLU A 116 -26.53 -14.52 -4.74
C GLU A 116 -25.83 -13.19 -5.09
N ILE A 117 -26.55 -12.06 -5.00
CA ILE A 117 -25.99 -10.73 -5.23
C ILE A 117 -24.87 -10.40 -4.23
N LEU A 118 -25.01 -10.77 -2.96
CA LEU A 118 -24.03 -10.49 -1.91
C LEU A 118 -22.69 -11.23 -2.13
N PHE A 119 -22.73 -12.43 -2.70
CA PHE A 119 -21.56 -13.28 -2.93
C PHE A 119 -20.98 -13.21 -4.34
N ARG A 120 -21.66 -12.53 -5.26
CA ARG A 120 -21.11 -12.15 -6.57
C ARG A 120 -19.94 -11.17 -6.42
#